data_AF-A0AAV2B426-F1
#
_entry.id   AF-A0AAV2B426-F1
#
_cell.length_a   1.000
_cell.length_b   1.000
_cell.length_c   1.000
_cell.angle_alpha   90.00
_cell.angle_beta   90.00
_cell.angle_gamma   90.00
#
_symmetry.space_group_name_H-M   'P 1'
#
loop_
_entity.id
_entity.type
_entity.pdbx_description
1 polymer ?
#
loop_
_entity_poly.entity_id
_entity_poly.type
_entity_poly.pdbx_seq_one_letter_code
_entity_poly.pdbx_strand_id
1 'polypeptide(L)'
;MWHCSDLIMNLRPESERRLCLLLHLYWTYLKRSHHTTAACESLRLVWNAVPDSFISRIEINAQLQLLGPEATGDIYDFYCKAVGECHEDVEPRPLKHHCRCAIRLQLWKCMQWLPEGIEQIGLPKVLQLYLKLENSDCFNE
;
A
#
# COMPACT_ATOMS: atom_id res chain seq x y z
N MET A 1 -27.93 -24.68 24.06
CA MET A 1 -26.84 -23.85 24.62
C MET A 1 -25.65 -24.07 23.71
N TRP A 2 -25.67 -23.41 22.55
CA TRP A 2 -24.67 -23.55 21.49
C TRP A 2 -24.27 -22.15 21.03
N HIS A 3 -23.03 -22.04 20.57
CA HIS A 3 -22.39 -20.87 19.95
C HIS A 3 -21.69 -19.88 20.89
N CYS A 4 -20.52 -20.28 21.37
CA CYS A 4 -19.41 -19.34 21.63
C CYS A 4 -18.10 -19.83 21.00
N SER A 5 -18.18 -20.63 19.94
CA SER A 5 -16.99 -21.22 19.27
C SER A 5 -16.97 -21.01 17.76
N ASP A 6 -18.06 -20.51 17.16
CA ASP A 6 -18.15 -20.31 15.70
C ASP A 6 -17.82 -18.88 15.25
N LEU A 7 -17.43 -17.98 16.18
CA LEU A 7 -17.00 -16.63 15.84
C LEU A 7 -15.47 -16.47 15.68
N ILE A 8 -14.72 -17.58 15.72
CA ILE A 8 -13.27 -17.63 15.45
C ILE A 8 -12.98 -18.57 14.28
N MET A 9 -13.80 -18.51 13.24
CA MET A 9 -13.59 -19.30 12.01
C MET A 9 -13.51 -18.37 10.81
N ASN A 10 -12.32 -18.38 10.17
CA ASN A 10 -11.99 -17.86 8.84
C ASN A 10 -11.22 -16.53 8.72
N LEU A 11 -10.44 -16.13 9.72
CA LEU A 11 -9.27 -15.30 9.41
C LEU A 11 -8.15 -16.27 8.99
N ARG A 12 -7.89 -16.36 7.68
CA ARG A 12 -6.65 -16.96 7.17
C ARG A 12 -5.50 -16.35 7.98
N PRO A 13 -4.49 -17.11 8.46
CA PRO A 13 -3.34 -16.49 9.10
C PRO A 13 -2.66 -15.61 8.05
N GLU A 14 -3.00 -14.33 8.08
CA GLU A 14 -2.36 -13.33 7.26
C GLU A 14 -0.91 -13.24 7.70
N SER A 15 0.00 -13.07 6.75
CA SER A 15 1.40 -12.87 7.11
C SER A 15 1.50 -11.64 8.00
N GLU A 16 2.42 -11.64 8.98
CA GLU A 16 2.67 -10.48 9.85
C GLU A 16 2.86 -9.19 9.03
N ARG A 17 3.45 -9.33 7.85
CA ARG A 17 3.63 -8.26 6.86
C ARG A 17 2.29 -7.66 6.40
N ARG A 18 1.28 -8.48 6.09
CA ARG A 18 -0.04 -8.03 5.64
C ARG A 18 -0.79 -7.28 6.75
N LEU A 19 -0.73 -7.80 7.98
CA LEU A 19 -1.29 -7.14 9.16
C LEU A 19 -0.63 -5.78 9.43
N CYS A 20 0.69 -5.67 9.29
CA CYS A 20 1.40 -4.39 9.40
C CYS A 20 0.92 -3.36 8.37
N LEU A 21 0.65 -3.79 7.14
CA LEU A 21 0.15 -2.91 6.09
C LEU A 21 -1.30 -2.44 6.36
N LEU A 22 -2.16 -3.34 6.84
CA LEU A 22 -3.51 -3.01 7.30
C LEU A 22 -3.50 -2.04 8.47
N LEU A 23 -2.63 -2.28 9.46
CA LEU A 23 -2.46 -1.39 10.60
C LEU A 23 -1.96 -0.01 10.17
N HIS A 24 -1.00 0.04 9.23
CA HIS A 24 -0.53 1.31 8.66
C HIS A 24 -1.66 2.08 7.97
N LEU A 25 -2.49 1.40 7.16
CA LEU A 25 -3.67 1.99 6.54
C LEU A 25 -4.62 2.57 7.60
N TYR A 26 -5.01 1.74 8.56
CA TYR A 26 -5.95 2.13 9.61
C TYR A 26 -5.43 3.32 10.44
N TRP A 27 -4.17 3.27 10.86
CA TRP A 27 -3.55 4.36 11.61
C TRP A 27 -3.51 5.66 10.82
N THR A 28 -3.16 5.58 9.53
CA THR A 28 -3.11 6.75 8.66
C THR A 28 -4.50 7.35 8.44
N TYR A 29 -5.52 6.50 8.29
CA TYR A 29 -6.92 6.91 8.24
C TYR A 29 -7.34 7.65 9.51
N LEU A 30 -7.03 7.13 10.71
CA LEU A 30 -7.36 7.78 11.98
C LEU A 30 -6.70 9.16 12.13
N LYS A 31 -5.48 9.34 11.63
CA LYS A 31 -4.72 10.59 11.73
C LYS A 31 -5.03 11.61 10.63
N ARG A 32 -5.92 11.28 9.67
CA ARG A 32 -6.19 12.13 8.51
C ARG A 32 -6.87 13.47 8.85
N SER A 33 -7.61 13.54 9.97
CA SER A 33 -8.50 14.66 10.31
C SER A 33 -7.85 16.05 10.24
N HIS A 34 -6.54 16.15 10.48
CA HIS A 34 -5.81 17.41 10.42
C HIS A 34 -5.04 17.61 9.10
N HIS A 35 -4.72 16.54 8.36
CA HIS A 35 -3.81 16.56 7.21
C HIS A 35 -4.15 15.49 6.15
N THR A 36 -5.36 15.52 5.60
CA THR A 36 -5.83 14.52 4.62
C THR A 36 -4.86 14.33 3.45
N THR A 37 -4.36 15.42 2.85
CA THR A 37 -3.42 15.35 1.72
C THR A 37 -2.11 14.67 2.11
N ALA A 38 -1.53 15.01 3.26
CA ALA A 38 -0.28 14.40 3.72
C ALA A 38 -0.49 12.91 4.07
N ALA A 39 -1.66 12.57 4.62
CA ALA A 39 -2.02 11.19 4.89
C ALA A 39 -2.14 10.37 3.59
N CYS A 40 -2.85 10.90 2.58
CA CYS A 40 -2.91 10.30 1.24
C CYS A 40 -1.51 10.11 0.64
N GLU A 41 -0.69 11.16 0.65
CA GLU A 41 0.67 11.09 0.11
C GLU A 41 1.56 10.08 0.84
N SER A 42 1.44 10.00 2.16
CA SER A 42 2.20 9.02 2.96
C SER A 42 1.83 7.59 2.56
N LEU A 43 0.54 7.30 2.38
CA LEU A 43 0.08 6.00 1.87
C LEU A 43 0.62 5.77 0.47
N ARG A 44 0.44 6.73 -0.44
CA ARG A 44 0.94 6.63 -1.82
C ARG A 44 2.42 6.27 -1.86
N LEU A 45 3.25 6.92 -1.05
CA LEU A 45 4.70 6.68 -0.99
C LEU A 45 5.03 5.30 -0.42
N VAL A 46 4.43 4.90 0.69
CA VAL A 46 4.68 3.58 1.31
C VAL A 46 4.25 2.47 0.36
N TRP A 47 3.06 2.57 -0.22
CA TRP A 47 2.52 1.58 -1.14
C TRP A 47 3.29 1.49 -2.46
N ASN A 48 3.87 2.60 -2.92
CA ASN A 48 4.75 2.60 -4.08
C ASN A 48 6.17 2.08 -3.80
N ALA A 49 6.54 1.89 -2.53
CA ALA A 49 7.84 1.39 -2.11
C ALA A 49 7.85 -0.12 -1.78
N VAL A 50 6.69 -0.73 -1.49
CA VAL A 50 6.58 -2.14 -1.11
C VAL A 50 6.15 -3.03 -2.28
N PRO A 51 6.66 -4.27 -2.40
CA PRO A 51 6.29 -5.18 -3.49
C PRO A 51 4.92 -5.85 -3.31
N ASP A 52 4.27 -5.67 -2.15
CA ASP A 52 3.01 -6.32 -1.79
C ASP A 52 1.85 -5.89 -2.69
N SER A 53 0.93 -6.81 -2.97
CA SER A 53 -0.34 -6.51 -3.65
C SER A 53 -1.14 -5.45 -2.90
N PHE A 54 -2.06 -4.77 -3.59
CA PHE A 54 -3.02 -3.89 -2.92
C PHE A 54 -3.88 -4.68 -1.94
N ILE A 55 -4.37 -4.01 -0.90
CA ILE A 55 -5.34 -4.59 0.03
C ILE A 55 -6.71 -4.54 -0.65
N SER A 56 -7.35 -5.70 -0.76
CA SER A 56 -8.67 -5.83 -1.35
C SER A 56 -9.76 -5.30 -0.42
N ARG A 57 -10.92 -4.97 -1.00
CA ARG A 57 -12.11 -4.59 -0.21
C ARG A 57 -12.54 -5.70 0.75
N ILE A 58 -12.45 -6.95 0.30
CA ILE A 58 -12.79 -8.13 1.10
C ILE A 58 -11.87 -8.25 2.32
N GLU A 59 -10.55 -8.06 2.16
CA GLU A 59 -9.60 -8.09 3.29
C GLU A 59 -9.89 -6.98 4.29
N ILE A 60 -10.13 -5.74 3.83
CA ILE A 60 -10.47 -4.62 4.74
C ILE A 60 -11.75 -4.93 5.51
N ASN A 61 -12.79 -5.40 4.84
CA ASN A 61 -14.05 -5.72 5.48
C ASN A 61 -13.90 -6.86 6.49
N ALA A 62 -13.17 -7.92 6.15
CA ALA A 62 -12.95 -9.06 7.05
C ALA A 62 -12.15 -8.67 8.30
N GLN A 63 -11.07 -7.89 8.14
CA GLN A 63 -10.15 -7.57 9.22
C GLN A 63 -10.62 -6.40 10.10
N LEU A 64 -11.41 -5.49 9.52
CA LEU A 64 -11.90 -4.29 10.21
C LEU A 64 -13.42 -4.32 10.46
N GLN A 65 -14.06 -5.49 10.35
CA GLN A 65 -15.51 -5.67 10.52
C GLN A 65 -16.08 -5.05 11.81
N LEU A 66 -15.28 -5.00 12.89
CA LEU A 66 -15.68 -4.44 14.17
C LEU A 66 -15.98 -2.92 14.11
N LEU A 67 -15.48 -2.22 13.09
CA LEU A 67 -15.74 -0.79 12.89
C LEU A 67 -17.12 -0.53 12.24
N GLY A 68 -17.76 -1.56 11.70
CA GLY A 68 -19.01 -1.45 10.97
C GLY A 68 -18.84 -1.14 9.47
N PRO A 69 -19.90 -1.37 8.67
CA PRO A 69 -19.83 -1.29 7.20
C PRO A 69 -19.57 0.12 6.67
N GLU A 70 -20.08 1.15 7.36
CA GLU A 70 -19.87 2.55 6.98
C GLU A 70 -18.40 2.95 7.13
N ALA A 71 -17.81 2.69 8.31
CA ALA A 71 -16.42 3.02 8.58
C ALA A 71 -15.44 2.23 7.72
N THR A 72 -15.71 0.96 7.44
CA THR A 72 -14.88 0.13 6.55
C THR A 72 -14.97 0.59 5.10
N GLY A 73 -16.14 1.02 4.64
CA GLY A 73 -16.33 1.68 3.34
C GLY A 73 -15.50 2.96 3.22
N ASP A 74 -15.57 3.84 4.21
CA ASP A 74 -14.79 5.09 4.21
C ASP A 74 -13.27 4.85 4.21
N ILE A 75 -12.80 3.82 4.93
CA ILE A 75 -11.38 3.43 4.93
C ILE A 75 -10.95 2.94 3.55
N TYR A 76 -11.78 2.12 2.91
CA TYR A 76 -11.52 1.62 1.57
C TYR A 76 -11.47 2.75 0.54
N ASP A 77 -12.43 3.67 0.57
CA ASP A 77 -12.50 4.79 -0.37
C ASP A 77 -11.30 5.74 -0.18
N PHE A 78 -10.90 5.97 1.08
CA PHE A 78 -9.68 6.72 1.41
C PHE A 78 -8.42 6.02 0.87
N TYR A 79 -8.31 4.70 1.05
CA TYR A 79 -7.21 3.90 0.55
C TYR A 79 -7.09 3.99 -0.97
N CYS A 80 -8.18 3.69 -1.67
CA CYS A 80 -8.34 3.80 -3.12
C CYS A 80 -7.88 5.16 -3.65
N LYS A 81 -8.37 6.24 -3.04
CA LYS A 81 -8.00 7.61 -3.41
C LYS A 81 -6.50 7.87 -3.25
N ALA A 82 -5.89 7.35 -2.19
CA ALA A 82 -4.48 7.56 -1.91
C ALA A 82 -3.56 6.78 -2.87
N VAL A 83 -3.92 5.54 -3.19
CA VAL A 83 -3.06 4.65 -3.96
C VAL A 83 -3.35 4.63 -5.47
N GLY A 84 -4.48 5.21 -5.88
CA GLY A 84 -4.87 5.36 -7.29
C GLY A 84 -5.47 4.11 -7.94
N GLU A 85 -5.66 3.03 -7.17
CA GLU A 85 -6.21 1.77 -7.66
C GLU A 85 -7.19 1.18 -6.64
N CYS A 86 -8.25 0.54 -7.15
CA CYS A 86 -9.27 -0.13 -6.37
C CYS A 86 -9.47 -1.54 -6.91
N HIS A 87 -9.36 -2.53 -6.02
CA HIS A 87 -9.56 -3.92 -6.35
C HIS A 87 -10.54 -4.56 -5.37
N GLU A 88 -11.51 -5.32 -5.88
CA GLU A 88 -12.44 -6.11 -5.06
C GLU A 88 -11.73 -7.32 -4.45
N ASP A 89 -10.82 -7.94 -5.23
CA ASP A 89 -10.00 -9.09 -4.87
C ASP A 89 -8.50 -8.75 -4.86
N VAL A 90 -7.67 -9.68 -4.38
CA VAL A 90 -6.21 -9.50 -4.35
C VAL A 90 -5.61 -9.76 -5.72
N GLU A 91 -5.09 -8.72 -6.36
CA GLU A 91 -4.40 -8.81 -7.64
C GLU A 91 -2.88 -8.62 -7.52
N PRO A 92 -2.08 -9.31 -8.37
CA PRO A 92 -0.64 -9.08 -8.44
C PRO A 92 -0.32 -7.71 -9.02
N ARG A 93 0.79 -7.11 -8.56
CA ARG A 93 1.27 -5.83 -9.10
C ARG A 93 1.85 -6.01 -10.50
N PRO A 94 1.82 -4.97 -11.35
CA PRO A 94 2.53 -4.99 -12.63
C PRO A 94 4.03 -5.27 -12.45
N LEU A 95 4.65 -5.94 -13.43
CA LEU A 95 6.08 -6.24 -13.40
C LEU A 95 6.94 -4.99 -13.17
N LYS A 96 6.57 -3.85 -13.78
CA LYS A 96 7.26 -2.56 -13.62
C LYS A 96 7.34 -2.14 -12.14
N HIS A 97 6.34 -2.46 -11.32
CA HIS A 97 6.33 -2.17 -9.89
C HIS A 97 7.31 -3.06 -9.14
N HIS A 98 7.29 -4.36 -9.41
CA HIS A 98 8.26 -5.30 -8.82
C HIS A 98 9.70 -4.93 -9.18
N CYS A 99 9.97 -4.54 -10.43
CA CYS A 99 11.27 -4.01 -10.85
C CYS A 99 11.67 -2.78 -10.04
N ARG A 100 10.73 -1.84 -9.80
CA ARG A 100 10.97 -0.64 -8.97
C ARG A 100 11.44 -1.02 -7.57
N CYS A 101 10.69 -1.89 -6.90
CA CYS A 101 11.01 -2.34 -5.54
C CYS A 101 12.35 -3.10 -5.49
N ALA A 102 12.62 -3.97 -6.46
CA ALA A 102 13.86 -4.73 -6.54
C ALA A 102 15.08 -3.82 -6.73
N ILE A 103 15.01 -2.84 -7.64
CA ILE A 103 16.09 -1.87 -7.87
C ILE A 103 16.34 -1.03 -6.61
N ARG A 104 15.28 -0.49 -5.99
CA ARG A 104 15.40 0.29 -4.75
C ARG A 104 16.03 -0.52 -3.61
N LEU A 105 15.61 -1.78 -3.45
CA LEU A 105 16.18 -2.69 -2.46
C LEU A 105 17.66 -2.98 -2.74
N GLN A 106 18.03 -3.19 -4.00
CA GLN A 106 19.41 -3.45 -4.36
C GLN A 106 20.31 -2.23 -4.12
N LEU A 107 19.84 -1.03 -4.45
CA LEU A 107 20.54 0.23 -4.14
C LEU A 107 20.78 0.35 -2.64
N TRP A 108 19.75 0.14 -1.83
CA TRP A 108 19.89 0.16 -0.38
C TRP A 108 20.91 -0.87 0.14
N LYS A 109 20.89 -2.11 -0.38
CA LYS A 109 21.88 -3.15 -0.05
C LYS A 109 23.31 -2.77 -0.45
N CYS A 110 23.46 -1.97 -1.51
CA CYS A 110 24.74 -1.44 -1.97
C CYS A 110 25.14 -0.13 -1.25
N MET A 111 24.50 0.20 -0.12
CA MET A 111 24.74 1.42 0.66
C MET A 111 24.50 2.73 -0.12
N GLN A 112 23.64 2.66 -1.14
CA GLN A 112 23.21 3.82 -1.90
C GLN A 112 21.93 4.37 -1.26
N TRP A 113 22.03 5.55 -0.64
CA TRP A 113 20.89 6.25 -0.05
C TRP A 113 19.89 6.65 -1.14
N LEU A 114 18.60 6.58 -0.85
CA LEU A 114 17.55 7.01 -1.78
C LEU A 114 17.00 8.35 -1.29
N PRO A 115 16.75 9.33 -2.19
CA PRO A 115 16.75 9.21 -3.66
C PRO A 115 18.10 9.42 -4.37
N GLU A 116 19.16 9.83 -3.69
CA GLU A 116 20.42 10.30 -4.29
C GLU A 116 21.15 9.21 -5.11
N GLY A 117 21.14 7.98 -4.60
CA GLY A 117 21.74 6.81 -5.24
C GLY A 117 21.09 6.43 -6.58
N ILE A 118 19.85 6.87 -6.84
CA ILE A 118 19.19 6.67 -8.14
C ILE A 118 19.83 7.58 -9.21
N GLU A 119 20.33 8.75 -8.84
CA GLU A 119 20.96 9.67 -9.79
C GLU A 119 22.32 9.13 -10.27
N GLN A 120 22.94 8.24 -9.49
CA GLN A 120 24.29 7.72 -9.73
C GLN A 120 24.32 6.51 -10.68
N ILE A 121 23.19 5.84 -10.92
CA ILE A 121 23.13 4.62 -11.75
C ILE A 121 22.94 4.88 -13.25
N GLY A 122 22.96 6.14 -13.69
CA GLY A 122 22.97 6.49 -15.11
C GLY A 122 21.68 6.19 -15.88
N LEU A 123 20.55 6.00 -15.21
CA LEU A 123 19.25 5.76 -15.86
C LEU A 123 18.68 7.03 -16.51
N PRO A 124 17.86 6.91 -17.57
CA PRO A 124 17.08 8.02 -18.10
C PRO A 124 16.24 8.73 -17.03
N LYS A 125 16.09 10.06 -17.13
CA LYS A 125 15.41 10.89 -16.12
C LYS A 125 14.01 10.39 -15.75
N VAL A 126 13.26 9.92 -16.75
CA VAL A 126 11.91 9.38 -16.56
C VAL A 126 11.90 8.14 -15.65
N LEU A 127 12.88 7.25 -15.80
CA LEU A 127 13.02 6.08 -14.91
C LEU A 127 13.53 6.47 -13.53
N GLN A 128 14.38 7.50 -13.43
CA GLN A 128 14.80 8.03 -12.14
C GLN A 128 13.60 8.56 -11.35
N LEU A 129 12.76 9.42 -11.94
CA LEU A 129 11.56 9.96 -11.29
C LEU A 129 10.62 8.85 -10.82
N TYR A 130 10.42 7.82 -11.66
CA TYR A 130 9.66 6.63 -11.30
C TYR A 130 10.25 5.87 -10.09
N LEU A 131 11.57 5.68 -10.06
CA LEU A 131 12.26 5.03 -8.94
C LEU A 131 12.25 5.89 -7.67
N LYS A 132 12.25 7.22 -7.80
CA LYS A 132 12.18 8.18 -6.69
C LYS A 132 10.78 8.32 -6.08
N LEU A 133 9.77 7.73 -6.71
CA LEU A 133 8.35 7.84 -6.33
C LEU A 133 7.77 9.26 -6.52
N GLU A 134 8.45 10.07 -7.35
CA GLU A 134 8.09 11.48 -7.63
C GLU A 134 7.07 11.60 -8.78
N ASN A 135 6.81 10.52 -9.51
CA ASN A 135 5.80 10.49 -10.57
C ASN A 135 4.58 9.66 -10.13
N SER A 136 3.51 10.34 -9.75
CA SER A 136 2.16 9.88 -10.07
C SER A 136 1.71 10.63 -11.32
N ASP A 137 1.33 9.87 -12.35
CA ASP A 137 0.73 10.30 -13.61
C ASP A 137 1.69 10.83 -14.69
N CYS A 138 2.27 9.91 -15.46
CA CYS A 138 2.83 10.18 -16.81
C CYS A 138 3.01 8.87 -17.60
N PHE A 139 2.02 7.97 -17.62
CA PHE A 139 1.90 6.88 -18.62
C PHE A 139 0.45 6.41 -18.72
N ASN A 140 -0.44 7.30 -19.17
CA ASN A 140 -1.60 6.87 -19.95
C ASN A 140 -1.24 7.22 -21.40
N GLU A 141 -0.64 6.26 -22.10
CA GLU A 141 -0.67 6.19 -23.57
C GLU A 141 -1.77 5.24 -23.98
#